data_AF-A0A8I3A7F4-F1
#
_entry.id   AF-A0A8I3A7F4-F1
#
_cell.length_a   1.000
_cell.length_b   1.000
_cell.length_c   1.000
_cell.angle_alpha   90.00
_cell.angle_beta   90.00
_cell.angle_gamma   90.00
#
_symmetry.space_group_name_H-M   'P 1'
#
loop_
_entity.id
_entity.type
_entity.pdbx_description
1 polymer ?
#
loop_
_entity_poly.entity_id
_entity_poly.type
_entity_poly.pdbx_seq_one_letter_code
_entity_poly.pdbx_strand_id
1 'polypeptide(L)'
;MQLIDEFLSLQMVRSDMPLSFLTAKDLHARAELLPSGPCWQFQVIPTTHPTKKPVHLYYHDALECIESLFNHPFLADKMEFSPFRLFTTAEHLVRVYTEWMSSDSAWEMQVKRMGGSLCGVILSSDKTHITNISGGKAAHPLLISLANIKMSVRNKASSHAFLLLALMPIAEFIHPKTRMCSVLDARLFHHCLSIIVQPLKKAAEVGRMMLDPLGNLRYCFTPLVSYIADTPEAGVVACVRSLTSHLTMPTYKNFGDAHRHGPHTATVTLAQLQSIQCNPLMVEEYFSACEIFRLSGVSHPFWNDWPLAQPCQFLTSEGLHHWHREFWDHDVKWCIHSLGAAEINFRFSLLPTITGLRQFPTSITKLKQVCSRTKRDIQRYIVVVIAGAADPDVVIAIHALMEFRYRAQAPAISSMGCDLIRASLQEFHDHKDAILEGGLHRGASNELEGDNDSDDDDSQGYNENGNVLDDIWIPQCKSVDYFIVTAKPPAPSALSPRRTFSIGPTAFHVNYDPSGSSSVMGDVFPLDQLRYYAHVVPRFGREADNHLMSSNCIEYSESFFLNKYFDKDFFYAVS
;
A
#
# COMPACT_ATOMS: atom_id res chain seq x y z
N MET A 1 -17.35 10.89 36.77
CA MET A 1 -16.70 11.74 37.80
C MET A 1 -16.63 11.04 39.16
N GLN A 2 -17.76 10.59 39.73
CA GLN A 2 -17.79 9.98 41.08
C GLN A 2 -16.84 8.78 41.29
N LEU A 3 -16.76 7.86 40.31
CA LEU A 3 -15.81 6.72 40.36
C LEU A 3 -14.32 7.16 40.28
N ILE A 4 -14.03 8.27 39.59
CA ILE A 4 -12.68 8.82 39.51
C ILE A 4 -12.32 9.46 40.85
N ASP A 5 -13.24 10.20 41.46
CA ASP A 5 -13.04 10.79 42.78
C ASP A 5 -12.85 9.72 43.86
N GLU A 6 -13.59 8.61 43.78
CA GLU A 6 -13.45 7.47 44.68
C GLU A 6 -12.05 6.82 44.55
N PHE A 7 -11.57 6.59 43.33
CA PHE A 7 -10.20 6.13 43.08
C PHE A 7 -9.14 7.13 43.60
N LEU A 8 -9.29 8.42 43.32
CA LEU A 8 -8.37 9.48 43.78
C LEU A 8 -8.43 9.70 45.31
N SER A 9 -9.46 9.18 45.98
CA SER A 9 -9.59 9.23 47.44
C SER A 9 -8.81 8.12 48.16
N LEU A 10 -8.39 7.08 47.44
CA LEU A 10 -7.61 5.98 48.01
C LEU A 10 -6.30 6.52 48.60
N GLN A 11 -5.98 6.11 49.83
CA GLN A 11 -4.82 6.61 50.57
C GLN A 11 -3.50 6.36 49.83
N MET A 12 -3.37 5.21 49.16
CA MET A 12 -2.23 4.87 48.31
C MET A 12 -2.05 5.87 47.15
N VAL A 13 -3.15 6.29 46.51
CA VAL A 13 -3.10 7.24 45.39
C VAL A 13 -2.70 8.64 45.89
N ARG A 14 -3.22 9.07 47.04
CA ARG A 14 -2.91 10.38 47.62
C ARG A 14 -1.50 10.47 48.21
N SER A 15 -0.98 9.37 48.73
CA SER A 15 0.30 9.36 49.47
C SER A 15 1.48 8.98 48.58
N ASP A 16 1.26 8.08 47.60
CA ASP A 16 2.36 7.44 46.87
C ASP A 16 2.46 7.88 45.39
N MET A 17 1.44 8.54 44.83
CA MET A 17 1.50 9.07 43.46
C MET A 17 1.66 10.60 43.43
N PRO A 18 2.65 11.14 42.70
CA PRO A 18 2.85 12.58 42.55
C PRO A 18 1.88 13.18 41.52
N LEU A 19 0.58 13.04 41.74
CA LEU A 19 -0.45 13.60 40.85
C LEU A 19 -0.59 15.10 41.06
N SER A 20 -0.76 15.83 39.96
CA SER A 20 -0.99 17.28 40.01
C SER A 20 -2.45 17.66 40.37
N PHE A 21 -3.35 16.69 40.49
CA PHE A 21 -4.78 16.88 40.74
C PHE A 21 -5.29 15.91 41.81
N LEU A 22 -6.34 16.31 42.53
CA LEU A 22 -6.90 15.53 43.65
C LEU A 22 -8.36 15.12 43.42
N THR A 23 -9.02 15.70 42.42
CA THR A 23 -10.40 15.41 42.05
C THR A 23 -10.55 15.25 40.54
N ALA A 24 -11.61 14.58 40.11
CA ALA A 24 -12.03 14.50 38.72
C ALA A 24 -12.29 15.89 38.13
N LYS A 25 -12.79 16.83 38.95
CA LYS A 25 -12.99 18.23 38.56
C LYS A 25 -11.66 18.93 38.28
N ASP A 26 -10.66 18.75 39.13
CA ASP A 26 -9.33 19.34 38.91
C ASP A 26 -8.63 18.72 37.70
N LEU A 27 -8.80 17.41 37.49
CA LEU A 27 -8.32 16.73 36.29
C LEU A 27 -8.96 17.32 35.03
N HIS A 28 -10.29 17.47 35.00
CA HIS A 28 -10.99 18.08 33.88
C HIS A 28 -10.56 19.53 33.66
N ALA A 29 -10.48 20.34 34.72
CA ALA A 29 -10.04 21.73 34.63
C ALA A 29 -8.61 21.83 34.06
N ARG A 30 -7.71 20.90 34.42
CA ARG A 30 -6.37 20.82 33.83
C ARG A 30 -6.37 20.34 32.39
N ALA A 31 -7.25 19.39 32.04
CA ALA A 31 -7.42 18.95 30.66
C ALA A 31 -7.96 20.09 29.77
N GLU A 32 -8.85 20.93 30.29
CA GLU A 32 -9.36 22.13 29.62
C GLU A 32 -8.30 23.22 29.41
N LEU A 33 -7.21 23.22 30.19
CA LEU A 33 -6.05 24.10 29.96
C LEU A 33 -5.14 23.61 28.85
N LEU A 34 -5.29 22.37 28.38
CA LEU A 34 -4.51 21.87 27.25
C LEU A 34 -4.97 22.59 25.97
N PRO A 35 -4.06 22.82 25.01
CA PRO A 35 -4.42 23.42 23.73
C PRO A 35 -5.57 22.64 23.07
N SER A 36 -6.60 23.35 22.61
CA SER A 36 -7.65 22.74 21.80
C SER A 36 -7.05 22.24 20.49
N GLY A 37 -7.50 21.06 20.03
CA GLY A 37 -7.16 20.58 18.70
C GLY A 37 -7.79 21.43 17.59
N PRO A 38 -7.45 21.15 16.31
CA PRO A 38 -8.04 21.81 15.17
C PRO A 38 -9.58 21.73 15.20
N CYS A 39 -10.25 22.82 14.88
CA CYS A 39 -11.72 22.90 14.91
C CYS A 39 -12.33 22.45 13.57
N TRP A 40 -13.50 21.80 13.61
CA TRP A 40 -14.25 21.49 12.39
C TRP A 40 -14.84 22.75 11.77
N GLN A 41 -14.69 22.85 10.46
CA GLN A 41 -15.31 23.83 9.58
C GLN A 41 -16.32 23.13 8.67
N PHE A 42 -17.27 23.91 8.19
CA PHE A 42 -18.36 23.44 7.34
C PHE A 42 -18.60 24.44 6.21
N GLN A 43 -18.76 23.94 4.99
CA GLN A 43 -19.10 24.75 3.83
C GLN A 43 -20.04 23.98 2.90
N VAL A 44 -21.06 24.67 2.37
CA VAL A 44 -21.86 24.14 1.25
C VAL A 44 -21.15 24.52 -0.05
N ILE A 45 -20.79 23.51 -0.85
CA ILE A 45 -20.03 23.70 -2.08
C ILE A 45 -21.00 23.94 -3.24
N PRO A 46 -20.93 25.11 -3.92
CA PRO A 46 -21.74 25.34 -5.10
C PRO A 46 -21.28 24.44 -6.25
N THR A 47 -22.23 23.76 -6.90
CA THR A 47 -21.96 22.92 -8.06
C THR A 47 -22.51 23.59 -9.32
N THR A 48 -21.77 23.49 -10.43
CA THR A 48 -22.21 23.97 -11.74
C THR A 48 -23.29 23.08 -12.36
N HIS A 49 -23.44 21.86 -11.84
CA HIS A 49 -24.38 20.85 -12.31
C HIS A 49 -25.26 20.37 -11.14
N PRO A 50 -26.52 19.99 -11.40
CA PRO A 50 -27.43 19.56 -10.36
C PRO A 50 -26.95 18.28 -9.68
N THR A 51 -27.10 18.22 -8.37
CA THR A 51 -26.87 17.03 -7.54
C THR A 51 -28.17 16.65 -6.83
N LYS A 52 -28.36 15.38 -6.48
CA LYS A 52 -29.57 14.95 -5.75
C LYS A 52 -29.72 15.61 -4.38
N LYS A 53 -28.60 16.00 -3.77
CA LYS A 53 -28.52 16.67 -2.46
C LYS A 53 -27.46 17.77 -2.51
N PRO A 54 -27.60 18.84 -1.71
CA PRO A 54 -26.53 19.83 -1.56
C PRO A 54 -25.21 19.16 -1.17
N VAL A 55 -24.11 19.66 -1.74
CA VAL A 55 -22.78 19.14 -1.46
C VAL A 55 -22.25 19.84 -0.21
N HIS A 56 -21.95 19.06 0.81
CA HIS A 56 -21.43 19.54 2.09
C HIS A 56 -19.98 19.10 2.25
N LEU A 57 -19.09 20.05 2.56
CA LEU A 57 -17.70 19.79 2.90
C LEU A 57 -17.49 20.06 4.39
N TYR A 58 -16.95 19.05 5.09
CA TYR A 58 -16.52 19.15 6.49
C TYR A 58 -15.00 18.98 6.53
N TYR A 59 -14.30 19.92 7.13
CA TYR A 59 -12.83 19.93 7.13
C TYR A 59 -12.27 20.68 8.32
N HIS A 60 -11.02 20.41 8.67
CA HIS A 60 -10.22 21.22 9.59
C HIS A 60 -9.33 22.19 8.79
N ASP A 61 -8.89 23.27 9.43
CA ASP A 61 -7.82 24.09 8.85
C ASP A 61 -6.55 23.23 8.73
N ALA A 62 -6.07 23.06 7.49
CA ALA A 62 -4.96 22.17 7.22
C ALA A 62 -3.64 22.65 7.85
N LEU A 63 -3.45 23.96 8.03
CA LEU A 63 -2.28 24.51 8.69
C LEU A 63 -2.36 24.31 10.21
N GLU A 64 -3.53 24.47 10.83
CA GLU A 64 -3.72 24.13 12.25
C GLU A 64 -3.43 22.65 12.52
N CYS A 65 -3.84 21.74 11.63
CA CYS A 65 -3.50 20.32 11.73
C CYS A 65 -1.99 20.09 11.68
N ILE A 66 -1.29 20.76 10.76
CA ILE A 66 0.18 20.66 10.67
C ILE A 66 0.86 21.28 11.88
N GLU A 67 0.44 22.45 12.35
CA GLU A 67 0.97 23.10 13.54
C GLU A 67 0.78 22.23 14.79
N SER A 68 -0.38 21.57 14.92
CA SER A 68 -0.67 20.63 16.01
C SER A 68 0.26 19.41 16.00
N LEU A 69 0.49 18.79 14.83
CA LEU A 69 1.46 17.70 14.70
C LEU A 69 2.89 18.20 14.96
N PHE A 70 3.27 19.33 14.39
CA PHE A 70 4.63 19.86 14.44
C PHE A 70 5.04 20.29 15.87
N ASN A 71 4.10 20.79 16.67
CA ASN A 71 4.32 21.22 18.05
C ASN A 71 4.11 20.07 19.08
N HIS A 72 3.82 18.84 18.64
CA HIS A 72 3.41 17.79 19.58
C HIS A 72 4.61 17.28 20.42
N PRO A 73 4.63 17.43 21.76
CA PRO A 73 5.82 17.14 22.59
C PRO A 73 6.32 15.69 22.52
N PHE A 74 5.42 14.73 22.31
CA PHE A 74 5.80 13.32 22.06
C PHE A 74 6.78 13.14 20.90
N LEU A 75 6.85 14.10 19.96
CA LEU A 75 7.66 14.00 18.75
C LEU A 75 9.05 14.65 18.85
N ALA A 76 9.45 15.16 20.02
CA ALA A 76 10.69 15.93 20.21
C ALA A 76 11.98 15.25 19.72
N ASP A 77 12.10 13.93 19.87
CA ASP A 77 13.23 13.11 19.44
C ASP A 77 12.93 12.27 18.18
N LYS A 78 11.74 12.49 17.59
CA LYS A 78 11.14 11.64 16.55
C LYS A 78 10.91 12.41 15.25
N MET A 79 11.45 13.61 15.12
CA MET A 79 11.36 14.44 13.92
C MET A 79 12.74 14.84 13.41
N GLU A 80 12.85 14.87 12.08
CA GLU A 80 13.99 15.43 11.37
C GLU A 80 13.59 16.81 10.82
N PHE A 81 14.44 17.82 10.98
CA PHE A 81 14.16 19.20 10.57
C PHE A 81 14.95 19.67 9.36
N SER A 82 15.97 18.89 8.97
CA SER A 82 16.82 19.19 7.83
C SER A 82 17.06 17.92 7.03
N PRO A 83 17.04 17.99 5.69
CA PRO A 83 17.40 16.85 4.86
C PRO A 83 18.82 16.37 5.17
N PHE A 84 19.05 15.08 5.02
CA PHE A 84 20.34 14.45 5.28
C PHE A 84 20.66 13.42 4.20
N ARG A 85 21.92 12.98 4.15
CA ARG A 85 22.38 11.92 3.24
C ARG A 85 22.97 10.80 4.07
N LEU A 86 22.46 9.59 3.89
CA LEU A 86 22.97 8.39 4.57
C LEU A 86 23.87 7.61 3.64
N PHE A 87 24.98 7.10 4.18
CA PHE A 87 25.90 6.24 3.45
C PHE A 87 26.23 5.00 4.28
N THR A 88 26.59 3.90 3.62
CA THR A 88 26.95 2.65 4.30
C THR A 88 28.29 2.73 5.03
N THR A 89 29.19 3.63 4.60
CA THR A 89 30.53 3.82 5.19
C THR A 89 30.88 5.30 5.29
N ALA A 90 31.93 5.62 6.06
CA ALA A 90 32.42 6.98 6.25
C ALA A 90 33.00 7.60 4.96
N GLU A 91 33.46 6.76 4.02
CA GLU A 91 33.97 7.19 2.70
C GLU A 91 32.84 7.52 1.71
N HIS A 92 31.58 7.43 2.14
CA HIS A 92 30.39 7.76 1.34
C HIS A 92 30.24 6.94 0.04
N LEU A 93 30.65 5.66 0.05
CA LEU A 93 30.69 4.81 -1.15
C LEU A 93 29.32 4.44 -1.70
N VAL A 94 28.37 4.09 -0.84
CA VAL A 94 27.03 3.64 -1.25
C VAL A 94 25.98 4.49 -0.55
N ARG A 95 25.16 5.19 -1.34
CA ARG A 95 24.07 6.03 -0.84
C ARG A 95 22.93 5.15 -0.34
N VAL A 96 22.29 5.54 0.77
CA VAL A 96 21.12 4.86 1.35
C VAL A 96 19.96 5.84 1.45
N TYR A 97 18.78 5.35 1.08
CA TYR A 97 17.49 6.04 1.14
C TYR A 97 16.57 5.27 2.09
N THR A 98 16.07 5.94 3.13
CA THR A 98 15.21 5.34 4.16
C THR A 98 13.86 6.04 4.25
N GLU A 99 13.87 7.37 4.16
CA GLU A 99 12.70 8.22 4.34
C GLU A 99 12.79 9.45 3.43
N TRP A 100 11.72 10.24 3.33
CA TRP A 100 11.72 11.44 2.48
C TRP A 100 12.85 12.41 2.83
N MET A 101 13.17 12.63 4.11
CA MET A 101 14.26 13.52 4.53
C MET A 101 15.66 13.04 4.10
N SER A 102 15.81 11.75 3.78
CA SER A 102 17.04 11.19 3.21
C SER A 102 17.11 11.30 1.67
N SER A 103 16.03 11.75 1.03
CA SER A 103 15.90 11.80 -0.43
C SER A 103 16.61 12.99 -1.06
N ASP A 104 16.96 12.85 -2.33
CA ASP A 104 17.52 13.96 -3.10
C ASP A 104 16.45 15.04 -3.37
N SER A 105 15.16 14.68 -3.47
CA SER A 105 14.06 15.63 -3.60
C SER A 105 13.94 16.57 -2.40
N ALA A 106 14.03 16.05 -1.17
CA ALA A 106 14.01 16.89 0.04
C ALA A 106 15.20 17.86 0.05
N TRP A 107 16.39 17.38 -0.33
CA TRP A 107 17.59 18.19 -0.44
C TRP A 107 17.44 19.32 -1.47
N GLU A 108 16.96 19.01 -2.68
CA GLU A 108 16.73 19.99 -3.74
C GLU A 108 15.67 21.04 -3.36
N MET A 109 14.60 20.63 -2.68
CA MET A 109 13.60 21.57 -2.16
C MET A 109 14.20 22.50 -1.10
N GLN A 110 15.07 21.99 -0.23
CA GLN A 110 15.72 22.78 0.83
C GLN A 110 16.67 23.83 0.25
N VAL A 111 17.41 23.49 -0.82
CA VAL A 111 18.28 24.45 -1.54
C VAL A 111 17.46 25.60 -2.13
N LYS A 112 16.26 25.34 -2.65
CA LYS A 112 15.36 26.38 -3.17
C LYS A 112 14.71 27.23 -2.07
N ARG A 113 14.76 26.80 -0.81
CA ARG A 113 14.13 27.42 0.37
C ARG A 113 15.16 27.69 1.47
N MET A 114 16.27 28.36 1.11
CA MET A 114 17.34 28.66 2.06
C MET A 114 16.83 29.45 3.28
N GLY A 115 17.30 29.07 4.46
CA GLY A 115 16.98 29.75 5.72
C GLY A 115 15.69 29.32 6.42
N GLY A 116 14.90 28.41 5.84
CA GLY A 116 13.73 27.81 6.48
C GLY A 116 13.81 26.28 6.60
N SER A 117 13.04 25.69 7.51
CA SER A 117 12.88 24.23 7.62
C SER A 117 11.79 23.74 6.67
N LEU A 118 11.98 22.57 6.06
CA LEU A 118 10.90 21.93 5.31
C LEU A 118 9.98 21.16 6.25
N CYS A 119 8.68 21.34 6.09
CA CYS A 119 7.62 20.63 6.77
C CYS A 119 6.83 19.84 5.72
N GLY A 120 7.32 18.67 5.34
CA GLY A 120 6.81 17.91 4.20
C GLY A 120 5.40 17.37 4.48
N VAL A 121 4.40 17.89 3.76
CA VAL A 121 3.00 17.50 3.92
C VAL A 121 2.74 16.18 3.21
N ILE A 122 2.16 15.24 3.96
CA ILE A 122 1.64 13.96 3.45
C ILE A 122 0.12 14.02 3.50
N LEU A 123 -0.53 13.78 2.36
CA LEU A 123 -1.98 13.57 2.28
C LEU A 123 -2.27 12.09 2.03
N SER A 124 -3.43 11.63 2.47
CA SER A 124 -3.94 10.31 2.10
C SER A 124 -5.44 10.33 2.04
N SER A 125 -6.03 9.64 1.08
CA SER A 125 -7.47 9.44 1.03
C SER A 125 -7.79 8.08 0.46
N ASP A 126 -8.92 7.55 0.92
CA ASP A 126 -9.49 6.29 0.45
C ASP A 126 -11.01 6.35 0.67
N LYS A 127 -11.79 6.01 -0.35
CA LYS A 127 -13.25 5.98 -0.25
C LYS A 127 -13.68 4.66 0.37
N THR A 128 -14.20 4.72 1.60
CA THR A 128 -14.52 3.54 2.41
C THR A 128 -16.02 3.40 2.66
N HIS A 129 -16.54 2.18 2.57
CA HIS A 129 -17.93 1.88 2.95
C HIS A 129 -18.06 1.76 4.47
N ILE A 130 -18.95 2.55 5.08
CA ILE A 130 -19.19 2.58 6.53
C ILE A 130 -20.20 1.49 6.95
N THR A 131 -21.21 1.19 6.11
CA THR A 131 -22.18 0.12 6.39
C THR A 131 -22.40 -0.78 5.17
N ASN A 132 -21.93 -2.03 5.27
CA ASN A 132 -22.12 -3.03 4.20
C ASN A 132 -23.48 -3.73 4.23
N ILE A 133 -24.24 -3.63 5.33
CA ILE A 133 -25.46 -4.45 5.55
C ILE A 133 -26.74 -3.59 5.62
N SER A 134 -26.64 -2.27 5.83
CA SER A 134 -27.81 -1.41 6.04
C SER A 134 -27.55 0.02 5.56
N GLY A 135 -27.60 0.21 4.24
CA GLY A 135 -27.80 1.52 3.63
C GLY A 135 -26.69 2.06 2.72
N GLY A 136 -25.64 1.27 2.42
CA GLY A 136 -24.64 1.62 1.40
C GLY A 136 -23.91 2.93 1.65
N LYS A 137 -23.82 3.37 2.92
CA LYS A 137 -23.18 4.65 3.25
C LYS A 137 -21.67 4.53 3.10
N ALA A 138 -21.07 5.41 2.33
CA ALA A 138 -19.63 5.55 2.20
C ALA A 138 -19.17 6.88 2.82
N ALA A 139 -17.93 6.90 3.29
CA ALA A 139 -17.20 8.11 3.62
C ALA A 139 -15.90 8.15 2.82
N HIS A 140 -15.41 9.35 2.59
CA HIS A 140 -14.15 9.57 1.89
C HIS A 140 -13.25 10.43 2.78
N PRO A 141 -12.63 9.83 3.82
CA PRO A 141 -11.71 10.55 4.69
C PRO A 141 -10.48 11.03 3.91
N LEU A 142 -10.10 12.28 4.17
CA LEU A 142 -8.80 12.84 3.84
C LEU A 142 -8.00 12.93 5.12
N LEU A 143 -6.83 12.30 5.16
CA LEU A 143 -5.88 12.33 6.27
C LEU A 143 -4.67 13.21 5.93
N ILE A 144 -4.06 13.78 6.96
CA ILE A 144 -2.84 14.58 6.85
C ILE A 144 -1.77 14.14 7.85
N SER A 145 -0.50 14.19 7.44
CA SER A 145 0.67 13.89 8.28
C SER A 145 1.91 14.69 7.83
N LEU A 146 3.03 14.45 8.52
CA LEU A 146 4.33 15.04 8.24
C LEU A 146 5.39 14.00 7.89
N ALA A 147 6.09 14.26 6.79
CA ALA A 147 7.24 13.47 6.34
C ALA A 147 8.45 13.62 7.27
N ASN A 148 8.49 14.69 8.06
CA ASN A 148 9.52 14.95 9.08
C ASN A 148 9.49 13.93 10.23
N ILE A 149 8.34 13.33 10.52
CA ILE A 149 8.20 12.33 11.58
C ILE A 149 8.89 11.05 11.12
N LYS A 150 9.74 10.45 11.96
CA LYS A 150 10.40 9.17 11.64
C LYS A 150 9.35 8.12 11.26
N MET A 151 9.58 7.39 10.18
CA MET A 151 8.64 6.40 9.62
C MET A 151 8.23 5.35 10.65
N SER A 152 9.18 4.87 11.47
CA SER A 152 8.93 3.90 12.53
C SER A 152 7.97 4.40 13.62
N VAL A 153 7.80 5.71 13.73
CA VAL A 153 6.85 6.37 14.63
C VAL A 153 5.56 6.64 13.86
N ARG A 154 5.65 7.29 12.69
CA ARG A 154 4.50 7.67 11.86
C ARG A 154 3.59 6.48 11.51
N ASN A 155 4.18 5.31 11.23
CA ASN A 155 3.42 4.13 10.82
C ASN A 155 2.81 3.35 12.00
N LYS A 156 3.12 3.72 13.26
CA LYS A 156 2.49 3.10 14.43
C LYS A 156 1.12 3.75 14.64
N ALA A 157 0.05 2.95 14.60
CA ALA A 157 -1.31 3.44 14.83
C ALA A 157 -1.46 4.17 16.18
N SER A 158 -0.74 3.73 17.22
CA SER A 158 -0.73 4.35 18.54
C SER A 158 0.00 5.70 18.63
N SER A 159 0.70 6.11 17.57
CA SER A 159 1.40 7.41 17.54
C SER A 159 0.48 8.59 17.22
N HIS A 160 -0.70 8.32 16.67
CA HIS A 160 -1.63 9.35 16.18
C HIS A 160 -0.98 10.38 15.23
N ALA A 161 0.02 9.95 14.44
CA ALA A 161 0.76 10.81 13.52
C ALA A 161 0.00 11.17 12.22
N PHE A 162 -1.19 10.59 11.99
CA PHE A 162 -2.12 11.00 10.94
C PHE A 162 -3.37 11.59 11.60
N LEU A 163 -3.76 12.78 11.16
CA LEU A 163 -4.99 13.44 11.57
C LEU A 163 -6.05 13.34 10.47
N LEU A 164 -7.32 13.17 10.85
CA LEU A 164 -8.42 13.36 9.91
C LEU A 164 -8.53 14.83 9.56
N LEU A 165 -8.27 15.18 8.32
CA LEU A 165 -8.30 16.55 7.81
C LEU A 165 -9.67 16.93 7.27
N ALA A 166 -10.31 16.04 6.51
CA ALA A 166 -11.63 16.31 5.93
C ALA A 166 -12.43 15.04 5.69
N LEU A 167 -13.74 15.23 5.54
CA LEU A 167 -14.63 14.24 4.92
C LEU A 167 -14.98 14.76 3.53
N MET A 168 -14.32 14.20 2.52
CA MET A 168 -14.53 14.58 1.13
C MET A 168 -15.96 14.26 0.71
N PRO A 169 -16.63 15.16 -0.05
CA PRO A 169 -18.02 14.94 -0.41
C PRO A 169 -18.13 13.82 -1.44
N ILE A 170 -19.08 12.92 -1.23
CA ILE A 170 -19.49 11.92 -2.22
C ILE A 170 -20.80 12.42 -2.83
N ALA A 171 -20.69 13.14 -3.94
CA ALA A 171 -21.84 13.74 -4.60
C ALA A 171 -22.56 12.72 -5.50
N GLU A 172 -23.86 12.94 -5.69
CA GLU A 172 -24.66 12.21 -6.67
C GLU A 172 -25.11 13.22 -7.75
N PHE A 173 -24.25 13.44 -8.74
CA PHE A 173 -24.58 14.31 -9.88
C PHE A 173 -25.70 13.73 -10.75
N ILE A 174 -26.57 14.62 -11.23
CA ILE A 174 -27.66 14.30 -12.14
C ILE A 174 -27.22 14.73 -13.54
N HIS A 175 -26.87 13.76 -14.39
CA HIS A 175 -26.45 14.01 -15.76
C HIS A 175 -26.92 12.85 -16.69
N PRO A 176 -27.33 13.11 -17.94
CA PRO A 176 -27.77 12.05 -18.86
C PRO A 176 -26.71 10.98 -19.13
N LYS A 177 -25.44 11.39 -19.24
CA LYS A 177 -24.28 10.50 -19.41
C LYS A 177 -23.62 10.21 -18.06
N THR A 178 -23.67 8.96 -17.59
CA THR A 178 -23.05 8.51 -16.32
C THR A 178 -21.57 8.83 -16.24
N ARG A 179 -20.85 8.73 -17.37
CA ARG A 179 -19.42 9.07 -17.44
C ARG A 179 -19.14 10.53 -17.03
N MET A 180 -20.05 11.45 -17.32
CA MET A 180 -19.87 12.86 -16.95
C MET A 180 -20.09 13.09 -15.46
N CYS A 181 -20.89 12.26 -14.78
CA CYS A 181 -20.96 12.30 -13.32
C CYS A 181 -19.58 12.02 -12.71
N SER A 182 -18.84 11.03 -13.20
CA SER A 182 -17.48 10.74 -12.72
C SER A 182 -16.49 11.88 -12.99
N VAL A 183 -16.61 12.58 -14.12
CA VAL A 183 -15.78 13.77 -14.42
C VAL A 183 -16.11 14.92 -13.47
N LEU A 184 -17.41 15.13 -13.19
CA LEU A 184 -17.87 16.14 -12.24
C LEU A 184 -17.44 15.81 -10.80
N ASP A 185 -17.47 14.54 -10.40
CA ASP A 185 -16.96 14.07 -9.12
C ASP A 185 -15.45 14.35 -8.99
N ALA A 186 -14.66 14.04 -10.01
CA ALA A 186 -13.23 14.34 -10.02
C ALA A 186 -12.97 15.87 -9.91
N ARG A 187 -13.73 16.70 -10.63
CA ARG A 187 -13.63 18.17 -10.52
C ARG A 187 -14.00 18.66 -9.12
N LEU A 188 -15.06 18.11 -8.53
CA LEU A 188 -15.48 18.44 -7.17
C LEU A 188 -14.40 18.06 -6.15
N PHE A 189 -13.77 16.90 -6.31
CA PHE A 189 -12.67 16.44 -5.48
C PHE A 189 -11.50 17.43 -5.49
N HIS A 190 -11.04 17.85 -6.69
CA HIS A 190 -9.98 18.85 -6.80
C HIS A 190 -10.37 20.22 -6.25
N HIS A 191 -11.62 20.65 -6.47
CA HIS A 191 -12.12 21.91 -5.93
C HIS A 191 -12.11 21.91 -4.39
N CYS A 192 -12.63 20.84 -3.77
CA CYS A 192 -12.64 20.69 -2.32
C CYS A 192 -11.22 20.63 -1.74
N LEU A 193 -10.31 19.85 -2.35
CA LEU A 193 -8.91 19.82 -1.93
C LEU A 193 -8.26 21.21 -2.01
N SER A 194 -8.54 21.98 -3.07
CA SER A 194 -7.99 23.33 -3.20
C SER A 194 -8.46 24.28 -2.10
N ILE A 195 -9.68 24.13 -1.58
CA ILE A 195 -10.18 24.89 -0.43
C ILE A 195 -9.41 24.48 0.82
N ILE A 196 -9.38 23.18 1.12
CA ILE A 196 -8.81 22.63 2.36
C ILE A 196 -7.33 22.98 2.47
N VAL A 197 -6.56 22.81 1.39
CA VAL A 197 -5.10 22.93 1.43
C VAL A 197 -4.58 24.34 1.15
N GLN A 198 -5.47 25.33 0.95
CA GLN A 198 -5.06 26.70 0.65
C GLN A 198 -4.05 27.23 1.70
N PRO A 199 -4.30 27.12 3.01
CA PRO A 199 -3.36 27.65 4.01
C PRO A 199 -1.96 27.05 3.90
N LEU A 200 -1.87 25.77 3.51
CA LEU A 200 -0.60 25.07 3.26
C LEU A 200 0.08 25.52 1.97
N LYS A 201 -0.67 25.83 0.90
CA LYS A 201 -0.09 26.44 -0.31
C LYS A 201 0.53 27.79 0.03
N LYS A 202 -0.14 28.58 0.87
CA LYS A 202 0.39 29.89 1.29
C LYS A 202 1.65 29.74 2.13
N ALA A 203 1.65 28.83 3.12
CA ALA A 203 2.83 28.53 3.91
C ALA A 203 3.98 27.93 3.07
N ALA A 204 3.68 27.18 2.01
CA ALA A 204 4.69 26.70 1.06
C ALA A 204 5.29 27.83 0.21
N GLU A 205 4.52 28.88 -0.08
CA GLU A 205 4.97 30.04 -0.86
C GLU A 205 5.83 30.99 -0.04
N VAL A 206 5.32 31.47 1.09
CA VAL A 206 5.92 32.58 1.87
C VAL A 206 6.50 32.14 3.22
N GLY A 207 6.36 30.87 3.59
CA GLY A 207 6.79 30.35 4.88
C GLY A 207 5.87 30.75 6.05
N ARG A 208 5.98 30.03 7.17
CA ARG A 208 5.20 30.22 8.39
C ARG A 208 6.07 29.97 9.61
N MET A 209 5.98 30.82 10.64
CA MET A 209 6.62 30.53 11.93
C MET A 209 5.80 29.48 12.69
N MET A 210 6.40 28.36 13.07
CA MET A 210 5.77 27.27 13.82
C MET A 210 6.64 26.86 15.01
N LEU A 211 6.01 26.47 16.12
CA LEU A 211 6.70 25.93 17.29
C LEU A 211 7.02 24.46 17.06
N ASP A 212 8.29 24.08 17.18
CA ASP A 212 8.70 22.69 17.18
C ASP A 212 8.33 21.99 18.50
N PRO A 213 8.47 20.65 18.61
CA PRO A 213 8.07 19.93 19.82
C PRO A 213 8.85 20.31 21.09
N LEU A 214 9.96 21.04 20.95
CA LEU A 214 10.77 21.56 22.04
C LEU A 214 10.42 23.01 22.39
N GLY A 215 9.43 23.60 21.70
CA GLY A 215 9.00 24.98 21.88
C GLY A 215 9.86 26.01 21.15
N ASN A 216 10.77 25.60 20.25
CA ASN A 216 11.55 26.55 19.46
C ASN A 216 10.75 27.03 18.26
N LEU A 217 10.81 28.34 18.01
CA LEU A 217 10.17 28.93 16.84
C LEU A 217 11.01 28.69 15.58
N ARG A 218 10.42 28.06 14.57
CA ARG A 218 11.06 27.74 13.30
C ARG A 218 10.32 28.38 12.13
N TYR A 219 11.07 28.94 11.19
CA TYR A 219 10.51 29.40 9.92
C TYR A 219 10.39 28.22 8.97
N CYS A 220 9.16 27.82 8.64
CA CYS A 220 8.86 26.55 7.99
C CYS A 220 8.10 26.73 6.67
N PHE A 221 8.39 25.86 5.69
CA PHE A 221 7.65 25.77 4.42
C PHE A 221 6.92 24.42 4.32
N THR A 222 5.73 24.39 3.74
CA THR A 222 4.85 23.20 3.71
C THR A 222 4.67 22.61 2.30
N PRO A 223 5.73 22.11 1.63
CA PRO A 223 5.59 21.47 0.33
C PRO A 223 4.73 20.20 0.43
N LEU A 224 3.95 19.90 -0.61
CA LEU A 224 3.32 18.59 -0.76
C LEU A 224 4.37 17.57 -1.22
N VAL A 225 4.63 16.56 -0.38
CA VAL A 225 5.72 15.60 -0.63
C VAL A 225 5.23 14.17 -0.80
N SER A 226 3.99 13.87 -0.38
CA SER A 226 3.36 12.59 -0.63
C SER A 226 1.83 12.71 -0.70
N TYR A 227 1.22 11.96 -1.61
CA TYR A 227 -0.21 11.65 -1.62
C TYR A 227 -0.39 10.13 -1.70
N ILE A 228 -0.90 9.54 -0.63
CA ILE A 228 -1.12 8.10 -0.51
C ILE A 228 -2.57 7.78 -0.94
N ALA A 229 -2.69 7.11 -2.07
CA ALA A 229 -3.96 6.74 -2.70
C ALA A 229 -3.82 5.39 -3.41
N ASP A 230 -4.94 4.74 -3.70
CA ASP A 230 -4.96 3.59 -4.61
C ASP A 230 -4.80 4.04 -6.08
N THR A 231 -4.54 3.10 -7.00
CA THR A 231 -4.31 3.46 -8.42
C THR A 231 -5.44 4.29 -9.05
N PRO A 232 -6.74 3.95 -8.89
CA PRO A 232 -7.84 4.78 -9.39
C PRO A 232 -7.82 6.21 -8.84
N GLU A 233 -7.66 6.39 -7.53
CA GLU A 233 -7.65 7.71 -6.90
C GLU A 233 -6.37 8.49 -7.23
N ALA A 234 -5.22 7.83 -7.35
CA ALA A 234 -3.99 8.42 -7.86
C ALA A 234 -4.17 8.95 -9.30
N GLY A 235 -4.94 8.25 -10.13
CA GLY A 235 -5.33 8.71 -11.47
C GLY A 235 -6.17 9.99 -11.44
N VAL A 236 -7.12 10.09 -10.49
CA VAL A 236 -7.88 11.33 -10.24
C VAL A 236 -6.93 12.45 -9.85
N VAL A 237 -6.07 12.23 -8.85
CA VAL A 237 -5.09 13.23 -8.36
C VAL A 237 -4.14 13.71 -9.46
N ALA A 238 -3.67 12.82 -10.33
CA ALA A 238 -2.81 13.14 -11.47
C ALA A 238 -3.57 13.76 -12.66
N CYS A 239 -4.91 13.78 -12.62
CA CYS A 239 -5.78 14.26 -13.70
C CYS A 239 -5.69 13.44 -15.00
N VAL A 240 -5.43 12.14 -14.90
CA VAL A 240 -5.33 11.22 -16.05
C VAL A 240 -6.52 10.27 -16.12
N ARG A 241 -6.83 9.77 -17.32
CA ARG A 241 -7.84 8.72 -17.54
C ARG A 241 -7.30 7.36 -17.10
N SER A 242 -8.23 6.40 -16.96
CA SER A 242 -7.88 4.99 -16.89
C SER A 242 -6.98 4.57 -18.06
N LEU A 243 -6.23 3.49 -17.87
CA LEU A 243 -5.30 2.96 -18.88
C LEU A 243 -4.15 3.93 -19.23
N THR A 244 -3.83 4.84 -18.31
CA THR A 244 -2.75 5.83 -18.43
C THR A 244 -1.97 5.85 -17.11
N SER A 245 -0.64 5.95 -17.18
CA SER A 245 0.18 6.03 -15.97
C SER A 245 -0.05 7.38 -15.26
N HIS A 246 -0.20 7.36 -13.94
CA HIS A 246 -0.28 8.57 -13.11
C HIS A 246 1.11 9.12 -12.70
N LEU A 247 2.18 8.37 -12.98
CA LEU A 247 3.57 8.72 -12.62
C LEU A 247 4.41 9.12 -13.83
N THR A 248 4.10 8.54 -14.99
CA THR A 248 4.90 8.64 -16.22
C THR A 248 3.98 8.89 -17.43
N MET A 249 4.55 9.14 -18.60
CA MET A 249 3.79 9.38 -19.84
C MET A 249 3.18 8.16 -20.58
N PRO A 250 3.50 6.87 -20.30
CA PRO A 250 2.98 5.76 -21.08
C PRO A 250 1.48 5.54 -20.86
N THR A 251 0.88 4.92 -21.87
CA THR A 251 -0.49 4.42 -21.86
C THR A 251 -0.51 2.89 -21.85
N TYR A 252 -1.69 2.28 -21.81
CA TYR A 252 -1.83 0.82 -21.93
C TYR A 252 -1.11 0.21 -23.13
N LYS A 253 -0.96 0.96 -24.24
CA LYS A 253 -0.20 0.53 -25.43
C LYS A 253 1.30 0.32 -25.15
N ASN A 254 1.81 0.89 -24.07
CA ASN A 254 3.23 0.90 -23.72
C ASN A 254 3.55 0.10 -22.45
N PHE A 255 2.54 -0.32 -21.66
CA PHE A 255 2.79 -0.94 -20.35
C PHE A 255 3.55 -2.27 -20.41
N GLY A 256 3.60 -2.92 -21.57
CA GLY A 256 4.40 -4.14 -21.78
C GLY A 256 5.86 -3.91 -22.16
N ASP A 257 6.26 -2.67 -22.49
CA ASP A 257 7.62 -2.39 -22.95
C ASP A 257 8.61 -2.21 -21.79
N ALA A 258 9.90 -2.43 -22.07
CA ALA A 258 10.99 -2.21 -21.12
C ALA A 258 11.45 -0.74 -21.09
N HIS A 259 10.80 0.14 -21.86
CA HIS A 259 11.27 1.50 -22.05
C HIS A 259 10.95 2.36 -20.84
N ARG A 260 11.95 3.09 -20.35
CA ARG A 260 11.73 4.05 -19.27
C ARG A 260 11.14 5.34 -19.80
N HIS A 261 9.81 5.39 -19.86
CA HIS A 261 9.06 6.58 -20.27
C HIS A 261 9.29 7.77 -19.33
N GLY A 262 9.19 8.98 -19.89
CA GLY A 262 9.37 10.22 -19.15
C GLY A 262 8.33 10.44 -18.04
N PRO A 263 8.63 11.27 -17.03
CA PRO A 263 7.73 11.52 -15.90
C PRO A 263 6.50 12.36 -16.30
N HIS A 264 5.37 12.10 -15.65
CA HIS A 264 4.14 12.90 -15.77
C HIS A 264 4.24 14.13 -14.85
N THR A 265 4.87 15.19 -15.34
CA THR A 265 5.15 16.40 -14.53
C THR A 265 3.98 17.37 -14.51
N ALA A 266 3.90 18.19 -13.46
CA ALA A 266 2.92 19.28 -13.35
C ALA A 266 2.96 20.19 -14.58
N THR A 267 4.16 20.51 -15.07
CA THR A 267 4.37 21.37 -16.23
C THR A 267 3.74 20.78 -17.50
N VAL A 268 3.90 19.48 -17.74
CA VAL A 268 3.31 18.81 -18.91
C VAL A 268 1.79 18.83 -18.83
N THR A 269 1.21 18.41 -17.71
CA THR A 269 -0.24 18.38 -17.53
C THR A 269 -0.86 19.78 -17.67
N LEU A 270 -0.25 20.81 -17.07
CA LEU A 270 -0.75 22.18 -17.14
C LEU A 270 -0.64 22.76 -18.55
N ALA A 271 0.45 22.47 -19.28
CA ALA A 271 0.60 22.88 -20.68
C ALA A 271 -0.46 22.22 -21.58
N GLN A 272 -0.74 20.92 -21.37
CA GLN A 272 -1.81 20.20 -22.08
C GLN A 272 -3.18 20.81 -21.78
N LEU A 273 -3.50 21.06 -20.50
CA LEU A 273 -4.75 21.72 -20.10
C LEU A 273 -4.92 23.12 -20.71
N GLN A 274 -3.84 23.90 -20.78
CA GLN A 274 -3.84 25.24 -21.40
C GLN A 274 -4.04 25.20 -22.91
N SER A 275 -3.63 24.12 -23.58
CA SER A 275 -3.80 23.96 -25.03
C SER A 275 -5.26 23.65 -25.44
N ILE A 276 -6.10 23.22 -24.51
CA ILE A 276 -7.50 22.88 -24.78
C ILE A 276 -8.34 24.15 -24.90
N GLN A 277 -8.67 24.52 -26.14
CA GLN A 277 -9.51 25.69 -26.47
C GLN A 277 -11.02 25.35 -26.38
N CYS A 278 -11.46 24.84 -25.23
CA CYS A 278 -12.87 24.55 -24.96
C CYS A 278 -13.25 25.09 -23.58
N ASN A 279 -14.48 25.62 -23.45
CA ASN A 279 -14.98 26.08 -22.17
C ASN A 279 -15.14 24.88 -21.21
N PRO A 280 -14.45 24.85 -20.05
CA PRO A 280 -14.58 23.74 -19.11
C PRO A 280 -16.02 23.51 -18.61
N LEU A 281 -16.90 24.50 -18.66
CA LEU A 281 -18.32 24.36 -18.30
C LEU A 281 -19.09 23.49 -19.30
N MET A 282 -18.65 23.38 -20.55
CA MET A 282 -19.17 22.41 -21.53
C MET A 282 -18.51 21.06 -21.27
N VAL A 283 -18.95 20.35 -20.23
CA VAL A 283 -18.25 19.18 -19.67
C VAL A 283 -18.01 18.09 -20.72
N GLU A 284 -19.00 17.82 -21.57
CA GLU A 284 -18.88 16.80 -22.61
C GLU A 284 -17.86 17.17 -23.69
N GLU A 285 -17.94 18.39 -24.21
CA GLU A 285 -17.01 18.90 -25.23
C GLU A 285 -15.59 18.98 -24.68
N TYR A 286 -15.44 19.48 -23.44
CA TYR A 286 -14.15 19.60 -22.79
C TYR A 286 -13.54 18.22 -22.50
N PHE A 287 -14.33 17.26 -22.02
CA PHE A 287 -13.88 15.90 -21.80
C PHE A 287 -13.47 15.22 -23.11
N SER A 288 -14.18 15.49 -24.21
CA SER A 288 -13.83 14.97 -25.53
C SER A 288 -12.52 15.58 -26.03
N ALA A 289 -12.32 16.89 -25.84
CA ALA A 289 -11.06 17.56 -26.17
C ALA A 289 -9.86 17.09 -25.31
N CYS A 290 -10.11 16.63 -24.08
CA CYS A 290 -9.09 16.05 -23.21
C CYS A 290 -8.52 14.71 -23.73
N GLU A 291 -9.21 14.03 -24.65
CA GLU A 291 -8.86 12.67 -25.06
C GLU A 291 -7.51 12.59 -25.77
N ILE A 292 -7.14 13.63 -26.53
CA ILE A 292 -5.86 13.72 -27.24
C ILE A 292 -4.67 13.51 -26.29
N PHE A 293 -4.83 13.94 -25.02
CA PHE A 293 -3.81 13.81 -23.97
C PHE A 293 -4.17 12.77 -22.90
N ARG A 294 -5.27 12.05 -23.08
CA ARG A 294 -5.87 11.13 -22.09
C ARG A 294 -6.09 11.76 -20.71
N LEU A 295 -6.46 13.04 -20.66
CA LEU A 295 -6.74 13.74 -19.40
C LEU A 295 -8.16 13.43 -18.89
N SER A 296 -8.35 13.45 -17.57
CA SER A 296 -9.58 13.02 -16.92
C SER A 296 -10.77 13.97 -17.09
N GLY A 297 -10.56 15.15 -17.69
CA GLY A 297 -11.55 16.23 -17.79
C GLY A 297 -11.52 17.22 -16.61
N VAL A 298 -10.61 17.04 -15.65
CA VAL A 298 -10.34 18.04 -14.60
C VAL A 298 -9.60 19.23 -15.21
N SER A 299 -10.16 20.43 -15.08
CA SER A 299 -9.58 21.65 -15.64
C SER A 299 -8.68 22.43 -14.68
N HIS A 300 -8.85 22.24 -13.36
CA HIS A 300 -8.12 22.97 -12.32
C HIS A 300 -7.61 22.00 -11.24
N PRO A 301 -6.44 21.38 -11.46
CA PRO A 301 -5.84 20.50 -10.46
C PRO A 301 -5.51 21.26 -9.17
N PHE A 302 -5.79 20.67 -8.01
CA PHE A 302 -5.58 21.33 -6.71
C PHE A 302 -4.11 21.69 -6.44
N TRP A 303 -3.16 21.03 -7.10
CA TRP A 303 -1.72 21.23 -6.91
C TRP A 303 -1.11 22.24 -7.89
N ASN A 304 -1.91 22.85 -8.79
CA ASN A 304 -1.41 23.72 -9.85
C ASN A 304 -0.64 24.97 -9.37
N ASP A 305 -0.96 25.45 -8.17
CA ASP A 305 -0.42 26.63 -7.50
C ASP A 305 0.28 26.28 -6.17
N TRP A 306 0.52 24.99 -5.90
CA TRP A 306 1.28 24.56 -4.73
C TRP A 306 2.78 24.51 -5.08
N PRO A 307 3.61 25.40 -4.53
CA PRO A 307 5.02 25.48 -4.92
C PRO A 307 5.76 24.15 -4.75
N LEU A 308 6.49 23.76 -5.80
CA LEU A 308 7.29 22.52 -5.86
C LEU A 308 6.47 21.21 -5.85
N ALA A 309 5.14 21.26 -5.93
CA ALA A 309 4.32 20.07 -6.05
C ALA A 309 4.41 19.47 -7.47
N GLN A 310 4.95 18.26 -7.56
CA GLN A 310 5.06 17.49 -8.81
C GLN A 310 4.32 16.17 -8.66
N PRO A 311 3.24 15.90 -9.43
CA PRO A 311 2.47 14.66 -9.31
C PRO A 311 3.33 13.40 -9.36
N CYS A 312 4.24 13.30 -10.32
CA CYS A 312 5.18 12.18 -10.44
C CYS A 312 6.18 12.02 -9.27
N GLN A 313 6.31 13.02 -8.38
CA GLN A 313 7.17 12.97 -7.21
C GLN A 313 6.39 12.71 -5.92
N PHE A 314 5.23 13.34 -5.73
CA PHE A 314 4.43 13.16 -4.52
C PHE A 314 3.49 11.94 -4.61
N LEU A 315 3.08 11.50 -5.80
CA LEU A 315 2.36 10.24 -5.93
C LEU A 315 3.36 9.09 -5.81
N THR A 316 3.04 8.15 -4.91
CA THR A 316 3.85 6.95 -4.68
C THR A 316 3.23 5.76 -5.39
N SER A 317 4.05 4.86 -5.92
CA SER A 317 3.56 3.58 -6.44
C SER A 317 2.83 2.79 -5.35
N GLU A 318 1.68 2.24 -5.68
CA GLU A 318 0.85 1.50 -4.74
C GLU A 318 1.05 -0.01 -4.88
N GLY A 319 1.62 -0.63 -3.84
CA GLY A 319 2.01 -2.05 -3.89
C GLY A 319 0.85 -3.05 -3.88
N LEU A 320 -0.35 -2.66 -3.43
CA LEU A 320 -1.49 -3.57 -3.40
C LEU A 320 -1.99 -3.88 -4.83
N HIS A 321 -2.15 -2.89 -5.70
CA HIS A 321 -2.54 -3.08 -7.09
C HIS A 321 -1.35 -3.48 -7.98
N HIS A 322 -0.24 -2.73 -7.91
CA HIS A 322 0.87 -2.92 -8.86
C HIS A 322 1.73 -4.17 -8.58
N TRP A 323 1.65 -4.76 -7.39
CA TRP A 323 2.42 -5.97 -7.05
C TRP A 323 1.54 -7.15 -6.64
N HIS A 324 0.64 -6.96 -5.69
CA HIS A 324 -0.12 -8.08 -5.13
C HIS A 324 -1.31 -8.48 -5.98
N ARG A 325 -2.04 -7.51 -6.54
CA ARG A 325 -3.15 -7.77 -7.44
C ARG A 325 -2.65 -8.23 -8.79
N GLU A 326 -1.70 -7.51 -9.37
CA GLU A 326 -1.10 -7.89 -10.65
C GLU A 326 -0.55 -9.33 -10.61
N PHE A 327 0.18 -9.72 -9.56
CA PHE A 327 0.59 -11.13 -9.35
C PHE A 327 -0.59 -12.13 -9.43
N TRP A 328 -1.73 -11.81 -8.82
CA TRP A 328 -2.87 -12.71 -8.80
C TRP A 328 -3.59 -12.77 -10.15
N ASP A 329 -3.73 -11.61 -10.80
CA ASP A 329 -4.44 -11.46 -12.06
C ASP A 329 -3.59 -11.96 -13.25
N HIS A 330 -2.25 -11.98 -13.12
CA HIS A 330 -1.30 -12.33 -14.18
C HIS A 330 -0.37 -13.50 -13.82
N ASP A 331 0.65 -13.32 -12.97
CA ASP A 331 1.66 -14.36 -12.65
C ASP A 331 1.04 -15.71 -12.31
N VAL A 332 0.05 -15.72 -11.42
CA VAL A 332 -0.63 -16.97 -11.01
C VAL A 332 -1.33 -17.63 -12.19
N LYS A 333 -1.94 -16.84 -13.10
CA LYS A 333 -2.58 -17.37 -14.31
C LYS A 333 -1.56 -17.97 -15.26
N TRP A 334 -0.43 -17.27 -15.49
CA TRP A 334 0.66 -17.79 -16.31
C TRP A 334 1.21 -19.11 -15.74
N CYS A 335 1.40 -19.18 -14.42
CA CYS A 335 1.85 -20.40 -13.73
C CYS A 335 0.82 -21.54 -13.84
N ILE A 336 -0.48 -21.25 -13.69
CA ILE A 336 -1.55 -22.26 -13.86
C ILE A 336 -1.58 -22.79 -15.29
N HIS A 337 -1.41 -21.93 -16.30
CA HIS A 337 -1.38 -22.35 -17.70
C HIS A 337 -0.11 -23.14 -18.03
N SER A 338 1.02 -22.79 -17.41
CA SER A 338 2.29 -23.48 -17.61
C SER A 338 2.28 -24.91 -17.05
N LEU A 339 1.81 -25.11 -15.81
CA LEU A 339 1.82 -26.42 -15.15
C LEU A 339 0.55 -27.24 -15.41
N GLY A 340 -0.56 -26.58 -15.72
CA GLY A 340 -1.89 -27.15 -15.64
C GLY A 340 -2.48 -27.08 -14.22
N ALA A 341 -3.82 -26.91 -14.16
CA ALA A 341 -4.54 -26.71 -12.91
C ALA A 341 -4.43 -27.90 -11.93
N ALA A 342 -4.30 -29.13 -12.43
CA ALA A 342 -4.16 -30.31 -11.57
C ALA A 342 -2.82 -30.30 -10.81
N GLU A 343 -1.72 -30.12 -11.54
CA GLU A 343 -0.37 -30.20 -10.99
C GLU A 343 -0.09 -29.05 -10.01
N ILE A 344 -0.43 -27.82 -10.37
CA ILE A 344 -0.19 -26.68 -9.48
C ILE A 344 -0.99 -26.81 -8.17
N ASN A 345 -2.25 -27.27 -8.23
CA ASN A 345 -3.05 -27.51 -7.03
C ASN A 345 -2.46 -28.63 -6.18
N PHE A 346 -1.98 -29.70 -6.82
CA PHE A 346 -1.34 -30.81 -6.12
C PHE A 346 -0.09 -30.34 -5.39
N ARG A 347 0.82 -29.62 -6.03
CA ARG A 347 2.02 -29.05 -5.39
C ARG A 347 1.71 -28.13 -4.21
N PHE A 348 0.70 -27.26 -4.34
CA PHE A 348 0.26 -26.42 -3.22
C PHE A 348 -0.32 -27.24 -2.05
N SER A 349 -0.93 -28.40 -2.32
CA SER A 349 -1.42 -29.31 -1.28
C SER A 349 -0.31 -30.07 -0.56
N LEU A 350 0.88 -30.20 -1.18
CA LEU A 350 2.07 -30.84 -0.61
C LEU A 350 2.88 -29.91 0.29
N LEU A 351 2.62 -28.60 0.28
CA LEU A 351 3.42 -27.66 1.07
C LEU A 351 3.34 -27.98 2.57
N PRO A 352 4.46 -27.92 3.31
CA PRO A 352 4.49 -28.18 4.74
C PRO A 352 3.51 -27.29 5.53
N THR A 353 2.87 -27.87 6.55
CA THR A 353 1.94 -27.14 7.42
C THR A 353 2.71 -26.19 8.35
N ILE A 354 2.48 -24.88 8.22
CA ILE A 354 3.12 -23.86 9.07
C ILE A 354 2.07 -23.02 9.76
N THR A 355 2.19 -22.90 11.09
CA THR A 355 1.29 -22.08 11.90
C THR A 355 1.31 -20.62 11.42
N GLY A 356 0.13 -20.04 11.22
CA GLY A 356 -0.02 -18.65 10.78
C GLY A 356 -0.07 -18.44 9.27
N LEU A 357 0.23 -19.47 8.46
CA LEU A 357 0.04 -19.44 7.02
C LEU A 357 -1.21 -20.19 6.58
N ARG A 358 -1.83 -19.70 5.51
CA ARG A 358 -2.96 -20.40 4.89
C ARG A 358 -2.47 -21.65 4.18
N GLN A 359 -3.24 -22.73 4.32
CA GLN A 359 -3.05 -23.96 3.56
C GLN A 359 -4.00 -24.05 2.39
N PHE A 360 -3.60 -24.81 1.37
CA PHE A 360 -4.38 -25.03 0.15
C PHE A 360 -4.56 -26.53 -0.13
N PRO A 361 -5.19 -27.29 0.77
CA PRO A 361 -5.31 -28.75 0.62
C PRO A 361 -6.22 -29.17 -0.55
N THR A 362 -7.10 -28.29 -1.02
CA THR A 362 -8.06 -28.61 -2.09
C THR A 362 -7.66 -28.01 -3.42
N SER A 363 -7.50 -26.68 -3.49
CA SER A 363 -7.20 -25.99 -4.75
C SER A 363 -6.98 -24.50 -4.52
N ILE A 364 -5.98 -23.94 -5.19
CA ILE A 364 -5.82 -22.48 -5.37
C ILE A 364 -6.66 -21.96 -6.54
N THR A 365 -6.93 -22.79 -7.56
CA THR A 365 -7.66 -22.38 -8.77
C THR A 365 -9.16 -22.21 -8.57
N LYS A 366 -9.74 -22.84 -7.53
CA LYS A 366 -11.18 -22.75 -7.19
C LYS A 366 -11.52 -21.64 -6.19
N LEU A 367 -10.55 -20.78 -5.84
CA LEU A 367 -10.77 -19.69 -4.90
C LEU A 367 -11.69 -18.61 -5.52
N LYS A 368 -12.90 -18.47 -4.97
CA LYS A 368 -13.88 -17.46 -5.42
C LYS A 368 -13.56 -16.04 -4.94
N GLN A 369 -12.95 -15.92 -3.76
CA GLN A 369 -12.59 -14.64 -3.15
C GLN A 369 -11.20 -14.75 -2.54
N VAL A 370 -10.31 -13.86 -2.98
CA VAL A 370 -8.89 -13.90 -2.64
C VAL A 370 -8.50 -12.58 -1.98
N CYS A 371 -8.44 -12.59 -0.65
CA CYS A 371 -7.97 -11.43 0.12
C CYS A 371 -6.45 -11.25 -0.04
N SER A 372 -5.94 -10.05 0.27
CA SER A 372 -4.50 -9.73 0.14
C SER A 372 -3.59 -10.65 0.95
N ARG A 373 -4.07 -11.18 2.09
CA ARG A 373 -3.33 -12.21 2.85
C ARG A 373 -3.17 -13.50 2.05
N THR A 374 -4.23 -13.94 1.37
CA THR A 374 -4.19 -15.15 0.54
C THR A 374 -3.26 -14.98 -0.64
N LYS A 375 -3.28 -13.82 -1.30
CA LYS A 375 -2.34 -13.50 -2.40
C LYS A 375 -0.89 -13.61 -1.93
N ARG A 376 -0.56 -12.99 -0.78
CA ARG A 376 0.77 -13.06 -0.18
C ARG A 376 1.19 -14.48 0.20
N ASP A 377 0.28 -15.28 0.76
CA ASP A 377 0.60 -16.67 1.12
C ASP A 377 0.96 -17.50 -0.12
N ILE A 378 0.32 -17.26 -1.27
CA ILE A 378 0.64 -17.92 -2.54
C ILE A 378 1.95 -17.36 -3.14
N GLN A 379 2.17 -16.04 -3.08
CA GLN A 379 3.41 -15.40 -3.54
C GLN A 379 4.66 -16.02 -2.90
N ARG A 380 4.61 -16.36 -1.61
CA ARG A 380 5.75 -16.97 -0.88
C ARG A 380 6.22 -18.29 -1.49
N TYR A 381 5.37 -19.00 -2.22
CA TYR A 381 5.67 -20.35 -2.71
C TYR A 381 5.70 -20.47 -4.23
N ILE A 382 5.23 -19.46 -4.97
CA ILE A 382 5.00 -19.61 -6.41
C ILE A 382 6.23 -20.08 -7.17
N VAL A 383 7.42 -19.52 -6.90
CA VAL A 383 8.68 -19.84 -7.58
C VAL A 383 9.07 -21.29 -7.35
N VAL A 384 9.06 -21.75 -6.09
CA VAL A 384 9.44 -23.14 -5.74
C VAL A 384 8.40 -24.15 -6.20
N VAL A 385 7.13 -23.74 -6.31
CA VAL A 385 6.04 -24.59 -6.84
C VAL A 385 6.22 -24.83 -8.33
N ILE A 386 6.57 -23.81 -9.11
CA ILE A 386 6.72 -23.96 -10.57
C ILE A 386 8.08 -24.57 -10.97
N ALA A 387 9.09 -24.48 -10.09
CA ALA A 387 10.43 -24.96 -10.35
C ALA A 387 10.46 -26.44 -10.76
N GLY A 388 11.18 -26.74 -11.84
CA GLY A 388 11.35 -28.08 -12.39
C GLY A 388 10.21 -28.58 -13.28
N ALA A 389 9.03 -27.95 -13.26
CA ALA A 389 7.89 -28.30 -14.10
C ALA A 389 7.62 -27.31 -15.22
N ALA A 390 7.64 -26.01 -14.91
CA ALA A 390 7.52 -24.97 -15.91
C ALA A 390 8.77 -24.90 -16.80
N ASP A 391 8.61 -24.29 -17.97
CA ASP A 391 9.73 -23.88 -18.81
C ASP A 391 10.73 -23.03 -18.02
N PRO A 392 12.05 -23.26 -18.14
CA PRO A 392 13.06 -22.51 -17.40
C PRO A 392 12.94 -20.99 -17.52
N ASP A 393 12.63 -20.48 -18.71
CA ASP A 393 12.53 -19.03 -18.97
C ASP A 393 11.29 -18.45 -18.31
N VAL A 394 10.19 -19.22 -18.24
CA VAL A 394 9.00 -18.86 -17.46
C VAL A 394 9.34 -18.81 -15.96
N VAL A 395 10.12 -19.77 -15.45
CA VAL A 395 10.55 -19.75 -14.03
C VAL A 395 11.42 -18.52 -13.77
N ILE A 396 12.36 -18.19 -14.66
CA ILE A 396 13.23 -17.01 -14.54
C ILE A 396 12.40 -15.72 -14.56
N ALA A 397 11.44 -15.57 -15.49
CA ALA A 397 10.58 -14.40 -15.56
C ALA A 397 9.76 -14.18 -14.27
N ILE A 398 9.15 -15.24 -13.73
CA ILE A 398 8.38 -15.16 -12.47
C ILE A 398 9.31 -14.88 -11.28
N HIS A 399 10.49 -15.51 -11.23
CA HIS A 399 11.50 -15.26 -10.21
C HIS A 399 11.96 -13.80 -10.24
N ALA A 400 12.23 -13.24 -11.41
CA ALA A 400 12.66 -11.85 -11.61
C ALA A 400 11.61 -10.85 -11.11
N LEU A 401 10.32 -11.08 -11.39
CA LEU A 401 9.24 -10.26 -10.83
C LEU A 401 9.14 -10.39 -9.30
N MET A 402 9.37 -11.58 -8.75
CA MET A 402 9.39 -11.79 -7.30
C MET A 402 10.59 -11.08 -6.63
N GLU A 403 11.78 -11.13 -7.23
CA GLU A 403 12.94 -10.34 -6.80
C GLU A 403 12.62 -8.85 -6.80
N PHE A 404 12.06 -8.34 -7.89
CA PHE A 404 11.65 -6.94 -8.00
C PHE A 404 10.70 -6.54 -6.87
N ARG A 405 9.62 -7.31 -6.66
CA ARG A 405 8.60 -7.02 -5.63
C ARG A 405 9.19 -7.02 -4.22
N TYR A 406 10.06 -7.97 -3.88
CA TYR A 406 10.66 -8.02 -2.54
C TYR A 406 11.68 -6.91 -2.33
N ARG A 407 12.54 -6.63 -3.32
CA ARG A 407 13.56 -5.57 -3.24
C ARG A 407 12.94 -4.17 -3.20
N ALA A 408 11.91 -3.91 -3.99
CA ALA A 408 11.21 -2.62 -4.01
C ALA A 408 10.46 -2.31 -2.70
N GLN A 409 10.25 -3.32 -1.85
CA GLN A 409 9.60 -3.20 -0.54
C GLN A 409 10.58 -3.04 0.63
N ALA A 410 11.87 -2.93 0.35
CA ALA A 410 12.87 -2.82 1.41
C ALA A 410 12.66 -1.54 2.23
N PRO A 411 12.77 -1.62 3.58
CA PRO A 411 12.61 -0.44 4.44
C PRO A 411 13.72 0.60 4.25
N ALA A 412 14.83 0.18 3.64
CA ALA A 412 15.92 1.04 3.19
C ALA A 412 16.39 0.53 1.82
N ILE A 413 16.57 1.44 0.87
CA ILE A 413 17.05 1.12 -0.47
C ILE A 413 18.39 1.85 -0.67
N SER A 414 19.43 1.10 -1.00
CA SER A 414 20.73 1.69 -1.35
C SER A 414 20.82 1.98 -2.85
N SER A 415 21.80 2.77 -3.29
CA SER A 415 22.06 2.97 -4.73
C SER A 415 22.31 1.64 -5.45
N MET A 416 23.05 0.72 -4.81
CA MET A 416 23.22 -0.66 -5.29
C MET A 416 21.90 -1.45 -5.29
N GLY A 417 21.05 -1.26 -4.29
CA GLY A 417 19.70 -1.82 -4.26
C GLY A 417 18.84 -1.34 -5.42
N CYS A 418 18.92 -0.06 -5.80
CA CYS A 418 18.26 0.46 -7.00
C CYS A 418 18.76 -0.22 -8.28
N ASP A 419 20.06 -0.54 -8.36
CA ASP A 419 20.63 -1.28 -9.50
C ASP A 419 20.06 -2.69 -9.57
N LEU A 420 19.95 -3.39 -8.43
CA LEU A 420 19.36 -4.73 -8.37
C LEU A 420 17.87 -4.75 -8.70
N ILE A 421 17.11 -3.74 -8.28
CA ILE A 421 15.69 -3.58 -8.66
C ILE A 421 15.58 -3.41 -10.18
N ARG A 422 16.43 -2.58 -10.78
CA ARG A 422 16.48 -2.39 -12.24
C ARG A 422 16.89 -3.66 -12.98
N ALA A 423 17.90 -4.37 -12.49
CA ALA A 423 18.35 -5.64 -13.05
C ALA A 423 17.26 -6.72 -13.01
N SER A 424 16.50 -6.81 -11.90
CA SER A 424 15.39 -7.76 -11.77
C SER A 424 14.28 -7.48 -12.79
N LEU A 425 13.95 -6.20 -13.02
CA LEU A 425 12.95 -5.86 -14.04
C LEU A 425 13.47 -6.13 -15.46
N GLN A 426 14.76 -5.86 -15.72
CA GLN A 426 15.38 -6.20 -17.00
C GLN A 426 15.37 -7.71 -17.26
N GLU A 427 15.73 -8.53 -16.26
CA GLU A 427 15.71 -9.99 -16.38
C GLU A 427 14.31 -10.53 -16.70
N PHE A 428 13.26 -9.92 -16.14
CA PHE A 428 11.88 -10.24 -16.55
C PHE A 428 11.66 -9.94 -18.04
N HIS A 429 12.05 -8.77 -18.51
CA HIS A 429 11.89 -8.40 -19.93
C HIS A 429 12.72 -9.27 -20.88
N ASP A 430 13.86 -9.79 -20.42
CA ASP A 430 14.73 -10.68 -21.22
C ASP A 430 14.11 -12.08 -21.40
N HIS A 431 13.18 -12.50 -20.52
CA HIS A 431 12.60 -13.86 -20.53
C HIS A 431 11.07 -13.90 -20.71
N LYS A 432 10.37 -12.75 -20.65
CA LYS A 432 8.90 -12.71 -20.73
C LYS A 432 8.35 -13.27 -22.04
N ASP A 433 9.14 -13.30 -23.10
CA ASP A 433 8.68 -13.81 -24.40
C ASP A 433 8.31 -15.29 -24.33
N ALA A 434 8.94 -16.08 -23.44
CA ALA A 434 8.53 -17.46 -23.17
C ALA A 434 7.08 -17.57 -22.64
N ILE A 435 6.58 -16.54 -21.93
CA ILE A 435 5.19 -16.47 -21.46
C ILE A 435 4.25 -16.18 -22.64
N LEU A 436 4.68 -15.29 -23.55
CA LEU A 436 3.90 -14.87 -24.70
C LEU A 436 3.84 -15.97 -25.78
N GLU A 437 5.00 -16.45 -26.23
CA GLU A 437 5.15 -17.52 -27.22
C GLU A 437 4.56 -18.84 -26.74
N GLY A 438 4.64 -19.11 -25.43
CA GLY A 438 3.98 -20.25 -24.80
C GLY A 438 2.46 -20.14 -24.70
N GLY A 439 1.85 -19.02 -25.12
CA GLY A 439 0.41 -18.78 -25.06
C GLY A 439 -0.14 -18.81 -23.63
N LEU A 440 0.71 -18.47 -22.65
CA LEU A 440 0.36 -18.47 -21.22
C LEU A 440 -0.39 -17.19 -20.84
N HIS A 441 -0.11 -16.09 -21.54
CA HIS A 441 -0.86 -14.85 -21.48
C HIS A 441 -2.15 -14.98 -22.32
N ARG A 442 -3.30 -15.17 -21.66
CA ARG A 442 -4.61 -15.27 -22.32
C ARG A 442 -5.52 -14.15 -21.81
N GLY A 443 -6.09 -13.38 -22.74
CA GLY A 443 -7.18 -12.44 -22.44
C GLY A 443 -8.46 -13.16 -22.02
N ALA A 444 -9.48 -12.39 -21.62
CA ALA A 444 -10.79 -12.94 -21.26
C ALA A 444 -11.52 -13.58 -22.45
N SER A 445 -11.18 -13.19 -23.68
CA SER A 445 -11.54 -13.86 -24.93
C SER A 445 -10.45 -14.90 -25.26
N ASN A 446 -10.87 -16.14 -25.52
CA ASN A 446 -10.00 -17.27 -25.85
C ASN A 446 -9.41 -17.20 -27.29
N GLU A 447 -9.06 -16.02 -27.78
CA GLU A 447 -8.39 -15.86 -29.08
C GLU A 447 -7.04 -15.17 -28.88
N LEU A 448 -6.02 -15.76 -29.51
CA LEU A 448 -4.69 -15.18 -29.61
C LEU A 448 -4.85 -13.81 -30.29
N GLU A 449 -4.51 -12.71 -29.60
CA GLU A 449 -4.34 -11.41 -30.24
C GLU A 449 -3.16 -11.53 -31.20
N GLY A 450 -3.46 -11.92 -32.44
CA GLY A 450 -2.59 -11.66 -33.57
C GLY A 450 -2.75 -10.19 -33.96
N ASP A 451 -1.62 -9.52 -34.14
CA ASP A 451 -1.51 -8.17 -34.71
C ASP A 451 -2.44 -8.02 -35.91
N ASN A 452 -3.60 -7.43 -35.71
CA ASN A 452 -4.41 -6.83 -36.76
C ASN A 452 -5.01 -5.56 -36.17
N ASP A 453 -4.26 -4.48 -36.38
CA ASP A 453 -4.75 -3.11 -36.30
C ASP A 453 -5.96 -2.95 -37.22
N SER A 454 -7.13 -2.79 -36.60
CA SER A 454 -8.21 -1.99 -37.16
C SER A 454 -8.83 -1.18 -36.04
N ASP A 455 -8.53 0.12 -36.06
CA ASP A 455 -9.30 1.14 -35.38
C ASP A 455 -10.79 1.01 -35.72
N ASP A 456 -11.64 1.41 -34.76
CA ASP A 456 -13.12 1.38 -34.76
C ASP A 456 -13.75 0.11 -34.18
N ASP A 457 -14.03 0.11 -32.87
CA ASP A 457 -15.41 -0.03 -32.32
C ASP A 457 -15.42 0.06 -30.77
N ASP A 458 -15.43 1.28 -30.22
CA ASP A 458 -15.82 1.52 -28.81
C ASP A 458 -17.35 1.76 -28.69
N SER A 459 -18.12 1.26 -29.67
CA SER A 459 -19.53 1.56 -29.85
C SER A 459 -20.42 0.34 -30.11
N GLN A 460 -20.20 -0.80 -29.44
CA GLN A 460 -21.27 -1.78 -29.22
C GLN A 460 -20.94 -2.79 -28.12
N GLY A 461 -21.71 -2.72 -27.02
CA GLY A 461 -21.57 -3.64 -25.88
C GLY A 461 -22.00 -3.09 -24.53
N TYR A 462 -22.70 -1.95 -24.46
CA TYR A 462 -23.36 -1.51 -23.24
C TYR A 462 -24.65 -2.31 -23.06
N ASN A 463 -24.58 -3.43 -22.33
CA ASN A 463 -25.79 -4.03 -21.79
C ASN A 463 -26.45 -3.02 -20.83
N GLU A 464 -27.69 -2.67 -21.15
CA GLU A 464 -28.58 -1.82 -20.37
C GLU A 464 -28.86 -2.48 -19.01
N ASN A 465 -27.99 -2.20 -18.05
CA ASN A 465 -28.25 -2.18 -16.62
C ASN A 465 -27.15 -1.32 -16.00
N GLY A 466 -27.50 -0.11 -15.58
CA GLY A 466 -26.55 0.79 -14.93
C GLY A 466 -26.00 0.17 -13.65
N ASN A 467 -24.77 -0.37 -13.72
CA ASN A 467 -23.83 -0.61 -12.61
C ASN A 467 -22.46 -1.17 -13.06
N VAL A 468 -21.96 -0.79 -14.24
CA VAL A 468 -20.73 -1.40 -14.81
C VAL A 468 -19.41 -0.86 -14.22
N LEU A 469 -19.43 0.18 -13.38
CA LEU A 469 -18.25 0.58 -12.59
C LEU A 469 -18.08 -0.21 -11.29
N ASP A 470 -19.15 -0.87 -10.82
CA ASP A 470 -19.18 -1.61 -9.57
C ASP A 470 -18.87 -3.11 -9.77
N ASP A 471 -19.19 -3.68 -10.94
CA ASP A 471 -19.06 -5.13 -11.19
C ASP A 471 -17.64 -5.63 -11.48
N ILE A 472 -16.67 -4.74 -11.71
CA ILE A 472 -15.24 -5.11 -11.87
C ILE A 472 -14.47 -4.92 -10.54
N TRP A 473 -15.05 -4.21 -9.55
CA TRP A 473 -14.30 -3.73 -8.37
C TRP A 473 -14.99 -3.90 -7.00
N ILE A 474 -16.20 -4.43 -6.89
CA ILE A 474 -16.80 -4.77 -5.59
C ILE A 474 -16.44 -6.21 -5.15
N PRO A 475 -15.80 -6.42 -3.99
CA PRO A 475 -15.83 -7.72 -3.34
C PRO A 475 -17.25 -7.95 -2.83
N GLN A 476 -17.94 -9.02 -3.30
CA GLN A 476 -19.15 -9.52 -2.64
C GLN A 476 -18.81 -10.09 -1.25
N CYS A 477 -18.38 -9.25 -0.33
CA CYS A 477 -17.97 -9.67 1.01
C CYS A 477 -19.23 -10.03 1.81
N LYS A 478 -19.46 -11.33 2.04
CA LYS A 478 -20.20 -11.75 3.24
C LYS A 478 -19.18 -11.78 4.37
N SER A 479 -19.13 -10.72 5.19
CA SER A 479 -18.26 -10.66 6.36
C SER A 479 -18.91 -11.30 7.58
N VAL A 480 -18.12 -12.11 8.26
CA VAL A 480 -18.41 -12.71 9.56
C VAL A 480 -18.33 -11.64 10.65
N ASP A 481 -19.26 -11.72 11.60
CA ASP A 481 -19.41 -10.84 12.77
C ASP A 481 -18.28 -11.11 13.79
N TYR A 482 -17.44 -10.11 14.06
CA TYR A 482 -16.23 -10.26 14.89
C TYR A 482 -16.46 -10.01 16.40
N PHE A 483 -17.70 -9.80 16.86
CA PHE A 483 -18.00 -9.51 18.26
C PHE A 483 -18.68 -10.63 19.08
N ILE A 484 -18.73 -11.87 18.58
CA ILE A 484 -19.17 -13.02 19.41
C ILE A 484 -18.20 -14.20 19.27
N VAL A 485 -16.99 -14.07 19.84
CA VAL A 485 -16.21 -15.23 20.31
C VAL A 485 -15.48 -14.86 21.61
N THR A 486 -16.25 -14.50 22.64
CA THR A 486 -15.77 -14.57 24.03
C THR A 486 -16.84 -15.25 24.86
N ALA A 487 -16.70 -16.57 25.01
CA ALA A 487 -17.17 -17.43 26.10
C ALA A 487 -17.57 -18.82 25.58
N LYS A 488 -16.60 -19.73 25.44
CA LYS A 488 -16.85 -21.17 25.60
C LYS A 488 -15.65 -21.81 26.33
N PRO A 489 -15.89 -22.56 27.42
CA PRO A 489 -14.83 -23.28 28.13
C PRO A 489 -14.33 -24.48 27.31
N PRO A 490 -13.08 -24.94 27.52
CA PRO A 490 -12.48 -25.99 26.71
C PRO A 490 -13.08 -27.36 27.02
N ALA A 491 -13.39 -28.13 25.96
CA ALA A 491 -13.66 -29.57 26.03
C ALA A 491 -12.38 -30.35 25.68
N PRO A 492 -12.21 -31.60 26.18
CA PRO A 492 -10.90 -32.19 26.37
C PRO A 492 -10.36 -32.95 25.14
N SER A 493 -9.03 -32.89 25.03
CA SER A 493 -8.11 -33.80 24.33
C SER A 493 -8.34 -34.10 22.85
N ALA A 494 -7.61 -33.37 22.00
CA ALA A 494 -7.04 -33.90 20.77
C ALA A 494 -5.51 -33.66 20.81
N LEU A 495 -4.75 -34.71 20.52
CA LEU A 495 -3.28 -34.75 20.63
C LEU A 495 -2.62 -33.58 19.88
N SER A 496 -1.82 -32.80 20.61
CA SER A 496 -1.02 -31.69 20.08
C SER A 496 0.18 -32.20 19.26
N PRO A 497 0.67 -31.46 18.26
CA PRO A 497 1.98 -31.74 17.69
C PRO A 497 3.06 -31.49 18.77
N ARG A 498 4.01 -32.42 18.88
CA ARG A 498 5.01 -32.43 19.96
C ARG A 498 6.02 -31.29 19.82
N ARG A 499 6.30 -30.65 20.95
CA ARG A 499 6.98 -29.36 21.13
C ARG A 499 8.51 -29.48 21.05
N THR A 500 9.17 -28.46 20.50
CA THR A 500 10.51 -28.06 20.96
C THR A 500 10.38 -27.55 22.40
N PHE A 501 11.09 -28.15 23.35
CA PHE A 501 11.15 -27.65 24.72
C PHE A 501 12.36 -26.69 24.85
N SER A 502 12.09 -25.43 25.18
CA SER A 502 13.12 -24.44 25.48
C SER A 502 13.21 -24.22 26.99
N ILE A 503 14.31 -24.68 27.60
CA ILE A 503 14.71 -24.31 28.96
C ILE A 503 16.23 -24.08 28.92
N GLY A 504 16.68 -22.84 29.12
CA GLY A 504 18.11 -22.48 29.16
C GLY A 504 18.75 -22.18 27.78
N PRO A 505 20.10 -22.01 27.71
CA PRO A 505 20.85 -21.63 26.51
C PRO A 505 21.00 -22.75 25.46
N THR A 506 20.24 -23.84 25.56
CA THR A 506 20.35 -25.04 24.71
C THR A 506 18.97 -25.50 24.25
N ALA A 507 18.87 -25.97 23.00
CA ALA A 507 17.67 -26.60 22.44
C ALA A 507 17.89 -28.10 22.22
N PHE A 508 16.84 -28.90 22.45
CA PHE A 508 16.82 -30.34 22.18
C PHE A 508 16.07 -30.63 20.87
N HIS A 509 16.71 -31.36 19.95
CA HIS A 509 16.08 -31.85 18.73
C HIS A 509 15.97 -33.37 18.79
N VAL A 510 14.77 -33.91 18.54
CA VAL A 510 14.50 -35.35 18.56
C VAL A 510 14.05 -35.78 17.17
N ASN A 511 14.85 -36.63 16.52
CA ASN A 511 14.48 -37.30 15.28
C ASN A 511 14.04 -38.73 15.56
N TYR A 512 13.04 -39.20 14.82
CA TYR A 512 12.71 -40.63 14.76
C TYR A 512 13.44 -41.27 13.58
N ASP A 513 14.06 -42.41 13.84
CA ASP A 513 14.67 -43.28 12.84
C ASP A 513 13.57 -43.84 11.91
N PRO A 514 13.62 -43.61 10.58
CA PRO A 514 12.63 -44.17 9.66
C PRO A 514 12.72 -45.70 9.53
N SER A 515 13.77 -46.33 10.09
CA SER A 515 14.00 -47.77 10.00
C SER A 515 13.48 -48.59 11.20
N GLY A 516 12.26 -48.32 11.68
CA GLY A 516 11.49 -49.25 12.53
C GLY A 516 12.11 -49.67 13.88
N SER A 517 13.30 -49.17 14.24
CA SER A 517 13.93 -49.37 15.54
C SER A 517 13.47 -48.25 16.46
N SER A 518 12.92 -48.59 17.63
CA SER A 518 12.40 -47.63 18.59
C SER A 518 13.51 -46.91 19.38
N SER A 519 14.60 -46.50 18.70
CA SER A 519 15.68 -45.73 19.30
C SER A 519 15.51 -44.25 18.93
N VAL A 520 15.44 -43.41 19.97
CA VAL A 520 15.30 -41.96 19.80
C VAL A 520 16.69 -41.40 19.52
N MET A 521 16.95 -40.92 18.30
CA MET A 521 18.15 -40.14 18.02
C MET A 521 17.87 -38.66 18.29
N GLY A 522 18.70 -38.05 19.12
CA GLY A 522 18.63 -36.62 19.38
C GLY A 522 20.02 -36.09 19.69
N ASP A 523 20.20 -34.80 19.41
CA ASP A 523 21.42 -34.07 19.72
C ASP A 523 21.07 -32.75 20.43
N VAL A 524 22.02 -32.21 21.17
CA VAL A 524 21.86 -30.99 21.97
C VAL A 524 22.67 -29.88 21.32
N PHE A 525 21.97 -28.89 20.77
CA PHE A 525 22.62 -27.74 20.16
C PHE A 525 22.59 -26.53 21.10
N PRO A 526 23.74 -25.87 21.32
CA PRO A 526 23.79 -24.55 21.91
C PRO A 526 22.97 -23.55 21.07
N LEU A 527 22.08 -22.79 21.72
CA LEU A 527 21.21 -21.83 21.02
C LEU A 527 22.02 -20.71 20.36
N ASP A 528 23.20 -20.39 20.90
CA ASP A 528 24.14 -19.42 20.33
C ASP A 528 24.82 -19.94 19.05
N GLN A 529 24.66 -21.21 18.69
CA GLN A 529 25.08 -21.76 17.39
C GLN A 529 23.97 -21.69 16.34
N LEU A 530 22.70 -21.52 16.75
CA LEU A 530 21.60 -21.29 15.82
C LEU A 530 21.66 -19.85 15.32
N ARG A 531 21.87 -19.69 14.02
CA ARG A 531 21.98 -18.37 13.38
C ARG A 531 20.63 -17.87 12.88
N TYR A 532 19.90 -18.71 12.16
CA TYR A 532 18.62 -18.36 11.57
C TYR A 532 17.82 -19.64 11.26
N TYR A 533 16.49 -19.53 11.20
CA TYR A 533 15.66 -20.62 10.67
C TYR A 533 15.68 -20.58 9.14
N ALA A 534 15.83 -21.73 8.49
CA ALA A 534 15.72 -21.83 7.04
C ALA A 534 14.32 -22.35 6.67
N HIS A 535 13.67 -21.71 5.70
CA HIS A 535 12.48 -22.27 5.10
C HIS A 535 12.88 -23.13 3.90
N VAL A 536 12.55 -24.41 3.93
CA VAL A 536 12.85 -25.37 2.87
C VAL A 536 11.57 -25.95 2.27
N VAL A 537 11.57 -26.15 0.95
CA VAL A 537 10.48 -26.78 0.20
C VAL A 537 11.02 -27.93 -0.63
N PRO A 538 10.40 -29.12 -0.61
CA PRO A 538 10.80 -30.23 -1.46
C PRO A 538 10.95 -29.85 -2.93
N ARG A 539 11.97 -30.39 -3.59
CA ARG A 539 12.10 -30.28 -5.04
C ARG A 539 11.19 -31.31 -5.71
N PHE A 540 10.06 -30.85 -6.24
CA PHE A 540 9.05 -31.73 -6.84
C PHE A 540 9.43 -32.29 -8.23
N GLY A 541 10.43 -31.73 -8.90
CA GLY A 541 10.81 -32.17 -10.26
C GLY A 541 9.78 -31.79 -11.32
N ARG A 542 9.69 -32.57 -12.41
CA ARG A 542 8.77 -32.32 -13.53
C ARG A 542 7.31 -32.57 -13.16
N GLU A 543 7.05 -33.64 -12.43
CA GLU A 543 5.74 -33.98 -11.85
C GLU A 543 5.99 -34.33 -10.37
N ALA A 544 5.16 -33.80 -9.49
CA ALA A 544 5.27 -34.12 -8.08
C ALA A 544 4.88 -35.59 -7.82
N ASP A 545 5.62 -36.26 -6.94
CA ASP A 545 5.33 -37.64 -6.55
C ASP A 545 3.98 -37.74 -5.83
N ASN A 546 3.09 -38.59 -6.36
CA ASN A 546 1.72 -38.77 -5.88
C ASN A 546 1.63 -39.48 -4.51
N HIS A 547 2.72 -40.06 -4.02
CA HIS A 547 2.80 -40.63 -2.67
C HIS A 547 3.08 -39.56 -1.60
N LEU A 548 3.50 -38.36 -2.00
CA LEU A 548 3.73 -37.26 -1.08
C LEU A 548 2.42 -36.68 -0.58
N MET A 549 2.47 -36.20 0.66
CA MET A 549 1.44 -35.46 1.37
C MET A 549 2.12 -34.35 2.18
N SER A 550 1.38 -33.31 2.55
CA SER A 550 1.91 -32.23 3.40
C SER A 550 2.49 -32.70 4.74
N SER A 551 2.11 -33.88 5.22
CA SER A 551 2.60 -34.48 6.48
C SER A 551 3.89 -35.28 6.32
N ASN A 552 4.22 -35.76 5.12
CA ASN A 552 5.37 -36.66 4.90
C ASN A 552 6.38 -36.08 3.90
N CYS A 553 6.07 -34.99 3.20
CA CYS A 553 6.90 -34.48 2.12
C CYS A 553 8.32 -34.09 2.56
N ILE A 554 8.53 -33.68 3.81
CA ILE A 554 9.85 -33.37 4.35
C ILE A 554 10.67 -34.63 4.63
N GLU A 555 10.03 -35.73 5.06
CA GLU A 555 10.72 -36.97 5.43
C GLU A 555 11.15 -37.78 4.20
N TYR A 556 10.32 -37.77 3.15
CA TYR A 556 10.52 -38.61 1.96
C TYR A 556 11.21 -37.88 0.80
N SER A 557 11.55 -36.60 0.94
CA SER A 557 12.24 -35.85 -0.11
C SER A 557 13.76 -35.83 0.11
N GLU A 558 14.51 -36.12 -0.94
CA GLU A 558 15.98 -36.15 -0.90
C GLU A 558 16.63 -34.79 -1.18
N SER A 559 15.88 -33.84 -1.77
CA SER A 559 16.40 -32.52 -2.13
C SER A 559 15.38 -31.41 -1.91
N PHE A 560 15.88 -30.23 -1.56
CA PHE A 560 15.06 -29.10 -1.13
C PHE A 560 15.54 -27.79 -1.76
N PHE A 561 14.60 -26.90 -2.04
CA PHE A 561 14.86 -25.49 -2.32
C PHE A 561 14.88 -24.69 -1.02
N LEU A 562 15.84 -23.76 -0.90
CA LEU A 562 15.81 -22.72 0.11
C LEU A 562 14.83 -21.62 -0.34
N ASN A 563 13.71 -21.48 0.37
CA ASN A 563 12.69 -20.50 0.03
C ASN A 563 12.95 -19.17 0.73
N LYS A 564 13.71 -18.29 0.08
CA LYS A 564 13.98 -16.94 0.59
C LYS A 564 12.75 -16.02 0.63
N TYR A 565 11.68 -16.33 -0.11
CA TYR A 565 10.46 -15.52 -0.13
C TYR A 565 9.52 -15.81 1.03
N PHE A 566 9.88 -16.73 1.94
CA PHE A 566 9.01 -17.10 3.04
C PHE A 566 8.69 -15.93 3.97
N ASP A 567 9.68 -15.09 4.25
CA ASP A 567 9.57 -13.91 5.10
C ASP A 567 10.49 -12.79 4.58
N LYS A 568 10.09 -11.53 4.77
CA LYS A 568 10.85 -10.38 4.25
C LYS A 568 12.19 -10.19 4.97
N ASP A 569 12.24 -10.37 6.28
CA ASP A 569 13.48 -10.21 7.04
C ASP A 569 14.47 -11.30 6.62
N PHE A 570 13.98 -12.52 6.41
CA PHE A 570 14.79 -13.59 5.84
C PHE A 570 15.28 -13.27 4.43
N PHE A 571 14.39 -12.79 3.54
CA PHE A 571 14.76 -12.39 2.19
C PHE A 571 15.91 -11.38 2.18
N TYR A 572 15.83 -10.32 2.99
CA TYR A 572 16.86 -9.28 3.04
C TYR A 572 18.16 -9.75 3.71
N ALA A 573 18.09 -10.75 4.59
CA ALA A 573 19.29 -11.31 5.22
C ALA A 573 20.12 -12.19 4.27
N VAL A 574 19.48 -12.80 3.26
CA VAL A 574 20.13 -13.76 2.34
C VAL A 574 20.30 -13.25 0.90
N SER A 575 19.85 -12.03 0.61
CA SER A 575 19.89 -11.40 -0.72
C SER A 575 20.77 -10.17 -0.73
#